data_AF-A0A1N7JGE0-F1
#
_entry.id   AF-A0A1N7JGE0-F1
#
_cell.length_a   1.000
_cell.length_b   1.000
_cell.length_c   1.000
_cell.angle_alpha   90.00
_cell.angle_beta   90.00
_cell.angle_gamma   90.00
#
_symmetry.space_group_name_H-M   'P 1'
#
loop_
_entity.id
_entity.type
_entity.pdbx_description
1 polymer ?
#
loop_
_entity_poly.entity_id
_entity_poly.type
_entity_poly.pdbx_seq_one_letter_code
_entity_poly.pdbx_strand_id
1 'polypeptide(L)'
;MTKRLTVSAAVMALAMLGMTACSSDSLQHAETARVTLQIAPDANQDSAIELDIVAVYDSDLLKTLLAMPARDWFSKRRQFELDYPKGWKAWNWQVVPGQVVPTQDIQADTGSAYGVLVFANYRTPGDHRARVTKLSSVVVQLQRDGFVVTGKE
;
A
#
# COMPACT_ATOMS: atom_id res chain seq x y z
N MET A 1 22.26 -56.98 49.62
CA MET A 1 23.69 -57.12 49.27
C MET A 1 23.85 -56.65 47.84
N THR A 2 24.58 -55.54 47.68
CA THR A 2 24.77 -54.72 46.47
C THR A 2 25.69 -55.39 45.44
N LYS A 3 25.47 -55.13 44.14
CA LYS A 3 26.45 -55.11 43.02
C LYS A 3 25.74 -54.61 41.74
N ARG A 4 25.82 -53.31 41.43
CA ARG A 4 26.80 -52.60 40.56
C ARG A 4 26.50 -52.74 39.05
N LEU A 5 26.18 -51.57 38.48
CA LEU A 5 26.17 -51.20 37.07
C LEU A 5 27.43 -51.69 36.31
N THR A 6 27.23 -52.11 35.07
CA THR A 6 28.23 -52.04 34.00
C THR A 6 27.59 -51.49 32.73
N VAL A 7 28.19 -50.40 32.24
CA VAL A 7 27.90 -49.68 31.00
C VAL A 7 28.69 -50.32 29.85
N SER A 8 28.07 -50.47 28.68
CA SER A 8 28.66 -50.46 27.31
C SER A 8 27.87 -51.41 26.40
N ALA A 9 27.61 -51.16 25.12
CA ALA A 9 27.85 -50.01 24.27
C ALA A 9 27.03 -50.23 22.98
N ALA A 10 26.73 -49.12 22.31
CA ALA A 10 26.63 -48.96 20.86
C ALA A 10 25.37 -49.47 20.11
N VAL A 11 24.94 -48.56 19.23
CA VAL A 11 24.16 -48.72 18.00
C VAL A 11 22.64 -48.81 18.15
N MET A 12 21.99 -47.65 18.12
CA MET A 12 21.06 -47.37 17.02
C MET A 12 20.95 -45.85 16.84
N ALA A 13 21.58 -45.37 15.78
CA ALA A 13 21.36 -44.04 15.24
C ALA A 13 19.89 -43.86 14.81
N LEU A 14 19.56 -42.59 14.54
CA LEU A 14 18.49 -42.16 13.63
C LEU A 14 17.14 -41.79 14.29
N ALA A 15 17.04 -40.54 14.74
CA ALA A 15 15.97 -39.61 14.32
C ALA A 15 16.16 -38.24 14.98
N MET A 16 17.26 -37.55 14.63
CA MET A 16 17.20 -36.09 14.58
C MET A 16 16.45 -35.72 13.29
N LEU A 17 15.15 -35.42 13.40
CA LEU A 17 14.45 -34.63 12.40
C LEU A 17 14.18 -33.28 13.05
N GLY A 18 15.12 -32.38 12.80
CA GLY A 18 15.05 -30.99 13.22
C GLY A 18 13.84 -30.33 12.61
N MET A 19 12.99 -29.76 13.46
CA MET A 19 12.14 -28.65 13.07
C MET A 19 12.98 -27.37 13.19
N THR A 20 14.00 -27.23 12.35
CA THR A 20 14.47 -25.91 11.97
C THR A 20 13.39 -25.34 11.06
N ALA A 21 12.40 -24.69 11.67
CA ALA A 21 11.54 -23.77 10.96
C ALA A 21 12.43 -22.63 10.48
N CYS A 22 12.97 -22.77 9.26
CA CYS A 22 13.42 -21.64 8.49
C CYS A 22 12.17 -20.83 8.17
N SER A 23 11.79 -19.92 9.07
CA SER A 23 11.06 -18.74 8.65
C SER A 23 12.01 -17.98 7.75
N SER A 24 11.94 -18.25 6.44
CA SER A 24 12.37 -17.30 5.43
C SER A 24 11.36 -16.16 5.49
N ASP A 25 11.46 -15.38 6.57
CA ASP A 25 10.96 -14.03 6.63
C ASP A 25 11.89 -13.28 5.69
N SER A 26 11.60 -13.38 4.39
CA SER A 26 12.12 -12.45 3.41
C SER A 26 11.77 -11.10 3.99
N LEU A 27 12.75 -10.39 4.51
CA LEU A 27 12.62 -9.03 5.02
C LEU A 27 11.93 -8.25 3.90
N GLN A 28 10.60 -8.12 3.99
CA GLN A 28 9.78 -7.30 3.10
C GLN A 28 10.29 -5.90 3.35
N HIS A 29 11.21 -5.45 2.49
CA HIS A 29 11.71 -4.10 2.54
C HIS A 29 10.59 -3.23 2.04
N ALA A 30 9.76 -2.75 2.96
CA ALA A 30 8.85 -1.65 2.69
C ALA A 30 9.71 -0.51 2.12
N GLU A 31 9.42 -0.13 0.89
CA GLU A 31 10.11 0.99 0.26
C GLU A 31 9.48 2.28 0.78
N THR A 32 10.33 3.18 1.24
CA THR A 32 9.90 4.53 1.59
C THR A 32 9.70 5.32 0.31
N ALA A 33 8.46 5.74 0.09
CA ALA A 33 8.06 6.56 -1.03
C ALA A 33 7.79 7.99 -0.58
N ARG A 34 8.38 8.95 -1.29
CA ARG A 34 8.19 10.37 -0.99
C ARG A 34 6.98 10.91 -1.76
N VAL A 35 6.01 11.48 -1.06
CA VAL A 35 4.79 12.06 -1.64
C VAL A 35 4.78 13.57 -1.45
N THR A 36 4.68 14.30 -2.56
CA THR A 36 4.51 15.75 -2.58
C THR A 36 3.16 16.10 -3.17
N LEU A 37 2.37 16.90 -2.43
CA LEU A 37 1.10 17.42 -2.90
C LEU A 37 1.28 18.88 -3.33
N GLN A 38 0.94 19.18 -4.59
CA GLN A 38 0.91 20.53 -5.13
C GLN A 38 -0.55 20.90 -5.36
N ILE A 39 -1.07 21.84 -4.57
CA ILE A 39 -2.49 22.16 -4.56
C ILE A 39 -2.69 23.56 -5.15
N ALA A 40 -3.43 23.63 -6.26
CA ALA A 40 -3.74 24.91 -6.89
C ALA A 40 -4.63 25.79 -5.97
N PRO A 41 -4.52 27.13 -6.04
CA PRO A 41 -5.36 28.04 -5.26
C PRO A 41 -6.86 27.89 -5.51
N ASP A 42 -7.25 27.39 -6.69
CA ASP A 42 -8.64 27.17 -7.11
C ASP A 42 -8.99 25.68 -7.29
N ALA A 43 -8.19 24.80 -6.66
CA ALA A 43 -8.34 23.36 -6.80
C ALA A 43 -9.77 22.89 -6.45
N ASN A 44 -10.27 21.92 -7.21
CA ASN A 44 -11.62 21.35 -7.04
C ASN A 44 -12.72 22.42 -6.90
N GLN A 45 -12.67 23.45 -7.74
CA GLN A 45 -13.64 24.55 -7.75
C GLN A 45 -13.79 25.17 -6.36
N ASP A 46 -12.66 25.56 -5.78
CA ASP A 46 -12.56 26.22 -4.48
C ASP A 46 -13.10 25.37 -3.32
N SER A 47 -13.05 24.04 -3.45
CA SER A 47 -13.56 23.08 -2.47
C SER A 47 -12.49 22.10 -1.99
N ALA A 48 -12.68 21.53 -0.80
CA ALA A 48 -11.78 20.50 -0.26
C ALA A 48 -11.74 19.23 -1.13
N ILE A 49 -10.59 18.54 -1.14
CA ILE A 49 -10.36 17.29 -1.87
C ILE A 49 -9.97 16.20 -0.87
N GLU A 50 -10.66 15.06 -0.90
CA GLU A 50 -10.18 13.83 -0.28
C GLU A 50 -9.29 13.09 -1.29
N LEU A 51 -8.10 12.69 -0.88
CA LEU A 51 -7.08 12.07 -1.71
C LEU A 51 -6.59 10.78 -1.04
N ASP A 52 -6.70 9.66 -1.75
CA ASP A 52 -6.15 8.38 -1.32
C ASP A 52 -5.09 7.91 -2.32
N ILE A 53 -3.90 7.59 -1.81
CA ILE A 53 -2.93 6.76 -2.53
C ILE A 53 -3.11 5.34 -2.01
N VAL A 54 -3.34 4.36 -2.90
CA VAL A 54 -3.73 3.00 -2.56
C VAL A 54 -2.75 2.01 -3.19
N ALA A 55 -1.94 1.35 -2.35
CA ALA A 55 -1.17 0.18 -2.78
C ALA A 55 -2.07 -1.06 -2.72
N VAL A 56 -2.12 -1.83 -3.81
CA VAL A 56 -3.03 -2.98 -3.96
C VAL A 56 -2.20 -4.27 -4.04
N TYR A 57 -2.48 -5.19 -3.12
CA TYR A 57 -1.81 -6.48 -2.95
C TYR A 57 -2.67 -7.66 -3.41
N ASP A 58 -3.85 -7.39 -3.98
CA ASP A 58 -4.72 -8.38 -4.61
C ASP A 58 -4.94 -8.03 -6.09
N SER A 59 -4.68 -8.99 -6.99
CA SER A 59 -4.69 -8.74 -8.43
C SER A 59 -6.09 -8.56 -9.02
N ASP A 60 -7.11 -9.18 -8.43
CA ASP A 60 -8.51 -9.06 -8.89
C ASP A 60 -9.14 -7.78 -8.34
N LEU A 61 -8.79 -7.41 -7.10
CA LEU A 61 -9.10 -6.09 -6.57
C LEU A 61 -8.49 -4.99 -7.44
N LEU A 62 -7.23 -5.14 -7.87
CA LEU A 62 -6.59 -4.13 -8.73
C LEU A 62 -7.37 -3.93 -10.04
N LYS A 63 -7.83 -5.00 -10.70
CA LYS A 63 -8.65 -4.90 -11.91
C LYS A 63 -9.94 -4.13 -11.64
N THR A 64 -10.59 -4.42 -10.52
CA THR A 64 -11.82 -3.76 -10.08
C THR A 64 -11.57 -2.26 -9.85
N LEU A 65 -10.53 -1.92 -9.10
CA LEU A 65 -10.19 -0.53 -8.77
C LEU A 65 -9.72 0.26 -10.00
N LEU A 66 -9.06 -0.37 -10.97
CA LEU A 66 -8.65 0.26 -12.23
C LEU A 66 -9.81 0.65 -13.15
N ALA A 67 -11.00 0.08 -12.95
CA ALA A 67 -12.21 0.45 -13.69
C ALA A 67 -13.14 1.40 -12.90
N MET A 68 -12.78 1.72 -11.66
CA MET A 68 -13.65 2.42 -10.71
C MET A 68 -13.35 3.92 -10.63
N PRO A 69 -14.33 4.81 -10.82
CA PRO A 69 -14.16 6.24 -10.54
C PRO A 69 -13.88 6.51 -9.05
N ALA A 70 -13.16 7.58 -8.73
CA ALA A 70 -12.79 7.92 -7.35
C ALA A 70 -14.00 8.11 -6.42
N ARG A 71 -15.09 8.70 -6.92
CA ARG A 71 -16.32 8.87 -6.13
C ARG A 71 -16.84 7.53 -5.59
N ASP A 72 -16.77 6.49 -6.43
CA ASP A 72 -17.17 5.14 -6.05
C ASP A 72 -16.21 4.54 -5.01
N TRP A 73 -14.90 4.72 -5.20
CA TRP A 73 -13.89 4.32 -4.22
C TRP A 73 -14.21 4.89 -2.83
N PHE A 74 -14.38 6.22 -2.71
CA PHE A 74 -14.65 6.85 -1.42
C PHE A 74 -15.99 6.42 -0.81
N SER A 75 -17.01 6.16 -1.64
CA SER A 75 -18.31 5.66 -1.16
C SER A 75 -18.27 4.21 -0.66
N LYS A 76 -17.37 3.39 -1.21
CA LYS A 76 -17.28 1.93 -0.97
C LYS A 76 -16.05 1.53 -0.14
N ARG A 77 -15.16 2.47 0.22
CA ARG A 77 -13.87 2.18 0.91
C ARG A 77 -14.02 1.24 2.10
N ARG A 78 -15.04 1.47 2.94
CA ARG A 78 -15.34 0.61 4.09
C ARG A 78 -15.71 -0.83 3.69
N GLN A 79 -16.44 -1.00 2.60
CA GLN A 79 -16.79 -2.33 2.11
C GLN A 79 -15.54 -3.06 1.59
N PHE A 80 -14.63 -2.36 0.88
CA PHE A 80 -13.36 -2.94 0.45
C PHE A 80 -12.45 -3.35 1.62
N GLU A 81 -12.49 -2.64 2.74
CA GLU A 81 -11.78 -3.04 3.96
C GLU A 81 -12.30 -4.37 4.51
N LEU A 82 -13.62 -4.58 4.47
CA LEU A 82 -14.26 -5.82 4.94
C LEU A 82 -14.05 -6.98 3.98
N ASP A 83 -14.18 -6.73 2.67
CA ASP A 83 -14.08 -7.77 1.64
C ASP A 83 -12.62 -8.17 1.37
N TYR A 84 -11.67 -7.23 1.52
CA TYR A 84 -10.26 -7.41 1.23
C TYR A 84 -9.36 -6.91 2.38
N PRO A 85 -9.44 -7.49 3.58
CA PRO A 85 -8.78 -6.97 4.80
C PRO A 85 -7.25 -6.92 4.74
N LYS A 86 -6.64 -7.64 3.79
CA LYS A 86 -5.19 -7.61 3.50
C LYS A 86 -4.88 -7.28 2.04
N GLY A 87 -5.90 -6.95 1.23
CA GLY A 87 -5.75 -6.79 -0.21
C GLY A 87 -5.22 -5.42 -0.63
N TRP A 88 -5.10 -4.47 0.29
CA TRP A 88 -4.65 -3.12 -0.01
C TRP A 88 -4.19 -2.37 1.26
N LYS A 89 -3.52 -1.24 1.05
CA LYS A 89 -3.19 -0.23 2.06
C LYS A 89 -3.36 1.15 1.44
N ALA A 90 -3.97 2.08 2.15
CA ALA A 90 -4.08 3.46 1.70
C ALA A 90 -3.40 4.46 2.62
N TRP A 91 -3.00 5.58 2.03
CA TRP A 91 -2.63 6.81 2.71
C TRP A 91 -3.61 7.88 2.27
N ASN A 92 -4.22 8.53 3.24
CA ASN A 92 -5.38 9.39 3.05
C ASN A 92 -5.05 10.81 3.50
N TRP A 93 -5.39 11.77 2.65
CA TRP A 93 -5.30 13.21 2.93
C TRP A 93 -6.63 13.86 2.65
N GLN A 94 -6.93 14.90 3.44
CA GLN A 94 -7.94 15.88 3.09
C GLN A 94 -7.23 17.22 2.97
N VAL A 95 -7.35 17.85 1.80
CA VAL A 95 -6.65 19.11 1.52
C VAL A 95 -7.61 20.17 1.02
N VAL A 96 -7.26 21.44 1.25
CA VAL A 96 -8.02 22.61 0.80
C VAL A 96 -7.24 23.42 -0.25
N PRO A 97 -7.91 24.21 -1.10
CA PRO A 97 -7.25 24.99 -2.15
C PRO A 97 -6.14 25.90 -1.59
N GLY A 98 -5.00 25.94 -2.28
CA GLY A 98 -3.82 26.71 -1.89
C GLY A 98 -3.07 26.22 -0.64
N GLN A 99 -3.48 25.10 -0.03
CA GLN A 99 -2.80 24.58 1.16
C GLN A 99 -1.37 24.14 0.83
N VAL A 100 -0.44 24.49 1.72
CA VAL A 100 0.93 23.97 1.69
C VAL A 100 1.02 22.76 2.63
N VAL A 101 1.26 21.59 2.06
CA VAL A 101 1.44 20.34 2.81
C VAL A 101 2.92 19.96 2.78
N PRO A 102 3.57 19.73 3.93
CA PRO A 102 4.93 19.21 3.95
C PRO A 102 4.98 17.86 3.24
N THR A 103 6.03 17.63 2.44
CA THR A 103 6.29 16.34 1.83
C THR A 103 6.23 15.22 2.87
N GLN A 104 5.54 14.13 2.53
CA GLN A 104 5.31 13.00 3.41
C GLN A 104 6.08 11.77 2.91
N ASP A 105 6.57 10.97 3.84
CA ASP A 105 7.13 9.67 3.53
C ASP A 105 6.08 8.59 3.86
N ILE A 106 5.75 7.76 2.87
CA ILE A 106 4.83 6.63 3.03
C ILE A 106 5.59 5.31 2.92
N GLN A 107 5.22 4.34 3.73
CA GLN A 107 5.83 3.01 3.75
C GLN A 107 4.96 2.00 3.02
N ALA A 108 5.24 1.78 1.75
CA ALA A 108 4.52 0.82 0.91
C ALA A 108 5.38 -0.42 0.69
N ASP A 109 4.79 -1.61 0.81
CA ASP A 109 5.46 -2.84 0.39
C ASP A 109 5.32 -3.00 -1.14
N THR A 110 6.04 -2.18 -1.88
CA THR A 110 5.98 -2.13 -3.35
C THR A 110 6.43 -3.43 -4.01
N GLY A 111 7.33 -4.18 -3.36
CA GLY A 111 7.78 -5.49 -3.84
C GLY A 111 6.64 -6.52 -3.93
N SER A 112 5.61 -6.36 -3.09
CA SER A 112 4.43 -7.23 -3.06
C SER A 112 3.20 -6.63 -3.74
N ALA A 113 3.20 -5.34 -4.10
CA ALA A 113 2.05 -4.68 -4.68
C ALA A 113 1.89 -4.99 -6.18
N TYR A 114 0.68 -5.38 -6.60
CA TYR A 114 0.33 -5.52 -8.01
C TYR A 114 0.20 -4.15 -8.71
N GLY A 115 -0.05 -3.10 -7.95
CA GLY A 115 -0.10 -1.73 -8.45
C GLY A 115 -0.41 -0.72 -7.35
N VAL A 116 -0.14 0.55 -7.65
CA VAL A 116 -0.51 1.67 -6.80
C VAL A 116 -1.40 2.63 -7.57
N LEU A 117 -2.49 3.05 -6.96
CA LEU A 117 -3.48 3.95 -7.52
C LEU A 117 -3.53 5.25 -6.72
N VAL A 118 -3.91 6.34 -7.37
CA VAL A 118 -4.27 7.61 -6.75
C VAL A 118 -5.73 7.88 -7.07
N PHE A 119 -6.55 8.13 -6.05
CA PHE A 119 -7.94 8.54 -6.16
C PHE A 119 -8.11 9.92 -5.55
N ALA A 120 -8.70 10.86 -6.29
CA ALA A 120 -9.01 12.19 -5.79
C ALA A 120 -10.51 12.48 -5.93
N ASN A 121 -11.18 12.85 -4.84
CA ASN A 121 -12.63 13.04 -4.78
C ASN A 121 -13.05 14.42 -5.31
N TYR A 122 -12.92 14.62 -6.63
CA TYR A 122 -13.32 15.85 -7.30
C TYR A 122 -14.85 15.95 -7.44
N ARG A 123 -15.35 17.19 -7.40
CA ARG A 123 -16.75 17.54 -7.68
C ARG A 123 -17.08 17.48 -9.16
N THR A 124 -16.09 17.73 -10.00
CA THR A 124 -16.23 17.66 -11.45
C THR A 124 -16.46 16.23 -11.93
N PRO A 125 -17.20 16.02 -13.03
CA PRO A 125 -17.30 14.70 -13.63
C PRO A 125 -15.94 14.16 -14.08
N GLY A 126 -15.71 12.86 -13.89
CA GLY A 126 -14.50 12.19 -14.33
C GLY A 126 -14.15 10.98 -13.47
N ASP A 127 -13.23 10.16 -13.99
CA ASP A 127 -12.71 8.99 -13.26
C ASP A 127 -11.93 9.41 -12.02
N HIS A 128 -11.16 10.50 -12.12
CA HIS A 128 -10.28 11.02 -11.06
C HIS A 128 -9.45 9.94 -10.38
N ARG A 129 -8.94 9.02 -11.19
CA ARG A 129 -8.07 7.91 -10.82
C ARG A 129 -6.84 7.93 -11.71
N ALA A 130 -5.67 7.69 -11.12
CA ALA A 130 -4.42 7.49 -11.87
C ALA A 130 -3.68 6.27 -11.32
N ARG A 131 -2.93 5.56 -12.18
CA ARG A 131 -2.00 4.52 -11.76
C ARG A 131 -0.61 5.12 -11.63
N VAL A 132 0.06 4.84 -10.51
CA VAL A 132 1.46 5.24 -10.29
C VAL A 132 2.37 4.20 -10.95
N THR A 133 3.31 4.65 -11.78
CA THR A 133 4.29 3.79 -12.45
C THR A 133 5.58 3.59 -11.63
N LYS A 134 5.98 4.59 -10.84
CA LYS A 134 7.16 4.56 -9.96
C LYS A 134 6.83 5.21 -8.62
N LEU A 135 6.90 4.44 -7.52
CA LEU A 135 6.46 4.93 -6.21
C LEU A 135 7.55 5.66 -5.41
N SER A 136 8.83 5.46 -5.71
CA SER A 136 9.95 6.05 -4.94
C SER A 136 9.83 7.57 -4.74
N SER A 137 9.19 8.28 -5.68
CA SER A 137 8.87 9.70 -5.60
C SER A 137 7.62 10.03 -6.41
N VAL A 138 6.53 10.40 -5.74
CA VAL A 138 5.24 10.74 -6.34
C VAL A 138 4.92 12.21 -6.10
N VAL A 139 4.64 12.94 -7.18
CA VAL A 139 4.07 14.28 -7.11
C VAL A 139 2.64 14.26 -7.62
N VAL A 140 1.70 14.67 -6.78
CA VAL A 140 0.28 14.82 -7.14
C VAL A 140 -0.03 16.30 -7.27
N GLN A 141 -0.39 16.72 -8.48
CA GLN A 141 -0.79 18.10 -8.80
C GLN A 141 -2.30 18.19 -8.84
N LEU A 142 -2.90 18.73 -7.79
CA LEU A 142 -4.34 18.93 -7.64
C LEU A 142 -4.71 20.28 -8.25
N GLN A 143 -5.45 20.25 -9.36
CA GLN A 143 -5.84 21.42 -10.14
C GLN A 143 -7.34 21.71 -9.97
N ARG A 144 -7.87 22.68 -10.73
CA ARG A 144 -9.26 23.11 -10.66
C ARG A 144 -10.27 21.98 -10.90
N ASP A 145 -10.11 21.22 -11.98
CA ASP A 145 -11.12 20.26 -12.45
C ASP A 145 -10.64 18.79 -12.47
N GLY A 146 -9.39 18.55 -12.07
CA GLY A 146 -8.78 17.21 -12.02
C GLY A 146 -7.35 17.28 -11.52
N PHE A 147 -6.58 16.21 -11.69
CA PHE A 147 -5.20 16.14 -11.21
C PHE A 147 -4.27 15.41 -12.16
N VAL A 148 -2.97 15.61 -11.95
CA VAL A 148 -1.89 14.91 -12.66
C VAL A 148 -0.97 14.25 -11.63
N VAL A 149 -0.50 13.06 -11.96
CA VAL A 149 0.52 12.35 -11.16
C VAL A 149 1.80 12.23 -11.98
N THR A 150 2.92 12.62 -11.39
CA THR A 150 4.24 12.38 -11.97
C THR A 150 5.09 11.56 -11.01
N GLY A 151 5.73 10.52 -11.55
CA GLY A 151 6.85 9.86 -10.88
C GLY A 151 8.12 10.64 -11.20
N LYS A 152 8.84 11.15 -10.21
CA LYS A 152 10.17 11.72 -10.49
C LYS A 152 11.20 10.59 -10.63
N GLU A 153 12.02 10.68 -11.69
CA GLU A 153 13.12 9.74 -11.95
C GLU A 153 14.12 9.71 -10.79
#